data_AF-A0A4Y2VPV1-F1
#
_entry.id   AF-A0A4Y2VPV1-F1
#
_cell.length_a   1.000
_cell.length_b   1.000
_cell.length_c   1.000
_cell.angle_alpha   90.00
_cell.angle_beta   90.00
_cell.angle_gamma   90.00
#
_symmetry.space_group_name_H-M   'P 1'
#
loop_
_entity.id
_entity.type
_entity.pdbx_description
1 polymer ?
#
loop_
_entity_poly.entity_id
_entity_poly.type
_entity_poly.pdbx_seq_one_letter_code
_entity_poly.pdbx_strand_id
1 'polypeptide(L)'
;MLDKDISFWESVIFVDESKFNIFGSDGRIGVWRKPNEELNPKNLLPTVEHGGGGIMVCGCFAASGMENLVSLKIIWTNISIMKENLKISAPKLGIQSTFKLYQDNDPKHTALNVRL
;
A
#
# COMPACT_ATOMS: atom_id res chain seq x y z
N MET A 1 -8.70 -12.26 -20.82
CA MET A 1 -9.20 -11.02 -20.19
C MET A 1 -10.53 -11.38 -19.57
N LEU A 2 -10.75 -11.11 -18.28
CA LEU A 2 -12.04 -11.37 -17.66
C LEU A 2 -13.02 -10.32 -18.18
N ASP A 3 -13.98 -10.72 -19.02
CA ASP A 3 -15.08 -9.85 -19.45
C ASP A 3 -16.00 -9.58 -18.26
N LYS A 4 -15.73 -8.47 -17.57
CA LYS A 4 -16.58 -7.92 -16.52
C LYS A 4 -17.10 -6.57 -16.99
N ASP A 5 -18.39 -6.35 -16.74
CA ASP A 5 -19.07 -5.08 -17.01
C ASP A 5 -18.45 -3.94 -16.18
N ILE A 6 -18.57 -2.70 -16.64
CA ILE A 6 -18.13 -1.50 -15.92
C ILE A 6 -18.78 -1.42 -14.53
N SER A 7 -20.07 -1.76 -14.43
CA SER A 7 -20.81 -1.81 -13.16
C SER A 7 -20.17 -2.76 -12.13
N PHE A 8 -19.48 -3.80 -12.59
CA PHE A 8 -18.70 -4.66 -11.69
C PHE A 8 -17.57 -3.86 -11.05
N TRP A 9 -16.76 -3.16 -11.85
CA TRP A 9 -15.61 -2.39 -11.38
C TRP A 9 -15.99 -1.18 -10.53
N GLU A 10 -17.14 -0.56 -10.80
CA GLU A 10 -17.69 0.51 -9.96
C GLU A 10 -18.07 0.05 -8.55
N SER A 11 -18.30 -1.26 -8.35
CA SER A 11 -18.61 -1.87 -7.05
C SER A 11 -17.39 -2.44 -6.31
N VAL A 12 -16.19 -2.34 -6.88
CA VAL A 12 -14.97 -2.90 -6.29
C VAL A 12 -14.26 -1.85 -5.43
N ILE A 13 -13.85 -2.25 -4.23
CA ILE A 13 -12.93 -1.50 -3.39
C ILE A 13 -11.61 -2.27 -3.37
N PHE A 14 -10.54 -1.59 -3.81
CA PHE A 14 -9.18 -2.09 -3.74
C PHE A 14 -8.54 -1.62 -2.44
N VAL A 15 -7.82 -2.51 -1.77
CA VAL A 15 -7.08 -2.24 -0.54
C VAL A 15 -5.67 -2.78 -0.70
N ASP A 16 -4.69 -2.00 -0.27
CA ASP A 16 -3.30 -2.42 -0.28
C ASP A 16 -2.51 -1.73 0.84
N GLU A 17 -1.37 -2.31 1.20
CA GLU A 17 -0.39 -1.72 2.10
C GLU A 17 0.88 -1.32 1.37
N SER A 18 1.35 -0.11 1.63
CA SER A 18 2.60 0.37 1.05
C SER A 18 3.50 1.01 2.11
N LYS A 19 4.80 0.76 1.98
CA LYS A 19 5.83 1.35 2.83
C LYS A 19 6.41 2.58 2.16
N PHE A 20 6.39 3.71 2.87
CA PHE A 20 7.06 4.93 2.48
C PHE A 20 8.33 5.09 3.31
N ASN A 21 9.49 5.02 2.65
CA ASN A 21 10.78 5.20 3.31
C ASN A 21 10.99 6.66 3.71
N ILE A 22 11.51 6.88 4.92
CA ILE A 22 11.88 8.22 5.39
C ILE A 22 13.24 8.62 4.79
N PHE A 23 14.13 7.64 4.64
CA PHE A 23 15.45 7.83 4.06
C PHE A 23 15.69 6.89 2.91
N GLY A 24 16.19 7.44 1.80
CA GLY A 24 16.46 6.68 0.58
C GLY A 24 15.18 6.26 -0.14
N SER A 25 15.36 5.56 -1.25
CA SER A 25 14.30 4.99 -2.07
C SER A 25 14.62 3.54 -2.37
N ASP A 26 13.61 2.67 -2.48
CA ASP A 26 13.83 1.28 -2.90
C ASP A 26 14.21 1.17 -4.39
N GLY A 27 14.08 2.28 -5.13
CA GLY A 27 14.47 2.38 -6.53
C GLY A 27 15.98 2.36 -6.75
N ARG A 28 16.39 1.91 -7.94
CA ARG A 28 17.78 2.02 -8.39
C ARG A 28 18.08 3.48 -8.74
N ILE A 29 19.17 4.00 -8.20
CA ILE A 29 19.65 5.35 -8.51
C ILE A 29 20.72 5.25 -9.60
N GLY A 30 20.52 5.97 -10.70
CA GLY A 30 21.51 6.11 -11.76
C GLY A 30 22.60 7.10 -11.33
N VAL A 31 23.87 6.74 -11.55
CA VAL A 31 25.03 7.58 -11.25
C VAL A 31 25.90 7.71 -12.50
N TRP A 32 26.24 8.95 -12.87
CA TRP A 32 27.21 9.21 -13.94
C TRP A 32 28.61 9.31 -13.32
N ARG A 33 29.55 8.48 -13.78
CA ARG A 33 30.94 8.46 -13.30
C ARG A 33 31.91 8.07 -14.41
N LYS A 34 33.20 8.36 -14.21
CA LYS A 34 34.26 7.88 -15.11
C LYS A 34 34.59 6.41 -14.81
N PRO A 35 35.23 5.67 -15.75
CA PRO A 35 35.74 4.33 -15.48
C PRO A 35 36.70 4.32 -14.29
N ASN A 36 36.65 3.28 -13.45
CA ASN A 36 37.51 3.09 -12.27
C ASN A 36 37.28 4.09 -11.10
N GLU A 37 36.20 4.86 -11.11
CA GLU A 37 35.82 5.76 -10.00
C GLU A 37 34.64 5.21 -9.18
N GLU A 38 34.45 3.88 -9.16
CA GLU A 38 33.24 3.27 -8.65
C GLU A 38 33.02 3.49 -7.15
N LEU A 39 34.11 3.49 -6.40
CA LEU A 39 34.13 3.59 -4.94
C LEU A 39 34.41 5.02 -4.44
N ASN A 40 34.44 6.00 -5.35
CA ASN A 40 34.59 7.40 -4.94
C ASN A 40 33.35 7.78 -4.10
N PRO A 41 33.51 8.33 -2.88
CA PRO A 41 32.38 8.71 -2.04
C PRO A 41 31.35 9.63 -2.71
N LYS A 42 31.77 10.43 -3.71
CA LYS A 42 30.85 11.27 -4.51
C LYS A 42 29.92 10.47 -5.44
N ASN A 43 30.28 9.23 -5.73
CA ASN A 43 29.56 8.30 -6.61
C ASN A 43 28.81 7.21 -5.82
N LEU A 44 28.88 7.24 -4.49
CA LEU A 44 28.20 6.31 -3.60
C LEU A 44 26.98 7.00 -2.97
N LEU A 45 25.89 6.24 -2.83
CA LEU A 45 24.76 6.67 -2.02
C LEU A 45 25.02 6.24 -0.57
N PRO A 46 24.98 7.15 0.42
CA PRO A 46 25.05 6.74 1.81
C PRO A 46 23.85 5.85 2.15
N THR A 47 24.13 4.72 2.78
CA THR A 47 23.11 3.83 3.36
C THR A 47 23.11 4.01 4.86
N VAL A 48 21.93 3.98 5.45
CA VAL A 48 21.75 3.95 6.90
C VAL A 48 21.45 2.52 7.33
N GLU A 49 22.02 2.10 8.46
CA GLU A 49 21.72 0.79 9.02
C GLU A 49 20.21 0.66 9.29
N HIS A 50 19.64 -0.50 8.97
CA HIS A 50 18.20 -0.77 9.07
C HIS A 50 17.30 0.09 8.16
N GLY A 51 17.85 0.75 7.13
CA GLY A 51 17.08 1.41 6.08
C GLY A 51 16.40 2.72 6.52
N GLY A 52 16.78 3.30 7.66
CA GLY A 52 16.39 4.67 8.04
C GLY A 52 14.94 4.84 8.46
N GLY A 53 14.24 3.73 8.65
CA GLY A 53 12.83 3.70 8.99
C GLY A 53 11.91 3.99 7.81
N GLY A 54 10.62 3.80 8.05
CA GLY A 54 9.57 4.05 7.08
C GLY A 54 8.21 4.00 7.76
N ILE A 55 7.23 4.60 7.10
CA ILE A 55 5.84 4.57 7.53
C ILE A 55 5.12 3.57 6.64
N MET A 56 4.56 2.53 7.25
CA MET A 56 3.62 1.66 6.56
C MET A 56 2.26 2.36 6.59
N VAL A 57 1.61 2.47 5.43
CA VAL A 57 0.24 2.97 5.32
C VAL A 57 -0.61 1.95 4.60
N CYS A 58 -1.87 1.86 4.99
CA CYS A 58 -2.89 1.14 4.26
C CYS A 58 -3.89 2.14 3.71
N GLY A 59 -4.33 1.92 2.47
CA GLY A 59 -5.29 2.77 1.80
C GLY A 59 -6.33 1.94 1.08
N CYS A 60 -7.45 2.58 0.74
CA CYS A 60 -8.44 1.99 -0.15
C CYS A 60 -8.92 2.99 -1.21
N PHE A 61 -9.28 2.47 -2.37
CA PHE A 61 -9.85 3.26 -3.46
C PHE A 61 -10.87 2.44 -4.26
N ALA A 62 -11.77 3.14 -4.94
CA ALA A 62 -12.72 2.59 -5.89
C ALA A 62 -12.72 3.43 -7.17
N ALA A 63 -13.55 3.08 -8.15
CA ALA A 63 -13.69 3.85 -9.39
C ALA A 63 -14.11 5.32 -9.14
N SER A 64 -14.83 5.59 -8.05
CA SER A 64 -15.26 6.92 -7.63
C SER A 64 -14.16 7.79 -7.03
N GLY A 65 -13.05 7.19 -6.58
CA GLY A 65 -11.93 7.92 -5.99
C GLY A 65 -11.22 7.17 -4.86
N MET A 66 -10.43 7.91 -4.09
CA MET A 66 -9.61 7.41 -3.00
C MET A 66 -10.15 7.88 -1.65
N GLU A 67 -10.02 7.04 -0.63
CA GLU A 67 -10.40 7.36 0.75
C GLU A 67 -9.20 7.55 1.66
N ASN A 68 -9.47 7.68 2.96
CA ASN A 68 -8.47 7.91 4.00
C ASN A 68 -7.33 6.87 3.98
N LEU A 69 -6.10 7.37 4.09
CA LEU A 69 -4.92 6.58 4.41
C LEU A 69 -4.79 6.39 5.92
N VAL A 70 -4.49 5.17 6.34
CA VAL A 70 -4.28 4.80 7.74
C VAL A 70 -2.82 4.44 7.94
N SER A 71 -2.14 5.15 8.85
CA SER A 71 -0.79 4.78 9.25
C SER A 71 -0.82 3.54 10.15
N LEU A 72 -0.07 2.50 9.74
CA LEU A 72 0.06 1.26 10.49
C LEU A 72 1.31 1.33 11.38
N LYS A 73 1.11 1.49 12.70
CA LYS A 73 2.21 1.45 13.67
C LYS A 73 2.88 0.08 13.80
N ILE A 74 2.10 -1.00 13.73
CA ILE A 74 2.55 -2.40 13.76
C ILE A 74 1.72 -3.17 12.73
N ILE A 75 2.38 -3.96 11.89
CA ILE A 75 1.77 -4.67 10.75
C ILE A 75 0.63 -5.60 11.20
N TRP A 76 0.81 -6.31 12.32
CA TRP A 76 -0.13 -7.35 12.78
C TRP A 76 -1.36 -6.83 13.52
N THR A 77 -1.25 -5.73 14.27
CA THR A 77 -2.32 -5.31 15.20
C THR A 77 -3.41 -4.47 14.54
N ASN A 78 -3.15 -3.92 13.35
CA ASN A 78 -3.98 -2.86 12.76
C ASN A 78 -5.03 -3.35 11.76
N ILE A 79 -5.22 -4.66 11.63
CA ILE A 79 -6.18 -5.20 10.66
C ILE A 79 -7.64 -4.92 11.09
N SER A 80 -7.91 -4.85 12.39
CA SER A 80 -9.22 -4.39 12.90
C SER A 80 -9.52 -2.94 12.51
N ILE A 81 -8.51 -2.07 12.60
CA ILE A 81 -8.61 -0.66 12.21
C ILE A 81 -8.91 -0.55 10.71
N MET A 82 -8.30 -1.39 9.89
CA MET A 82 -8.59 -1.45 8.46
C MET A 82 -10.06 -1.81 8.17
N LYS A 83 -10.61 -2.81 8.87
CA LYS A 83 -12.03 -3.19 8.74
C LYS A 83 -12.98 -2.04 9.08
N GLU A 84 -12.71 -1.32 10.17
CA GLU A 84 -13.52 -0.19 10.58
C GLU A 84 -13.47 0.94 9.56
N ASN A 85 -12.27 1.27 9.06
CA ASN A 85 -12.12 2.26 8.00
C ASN A 85 -12.85 1.85 6.72
N LEU A 86 -12.76 0.58 6.31
CA LEU A 86 -13.42 0.08 5.10
C LEU A 86 -14.95 0.25 5.16
N LYS A 87 -15.56 -0.02 6.31
CA LYS A 87 -17.00 0.18 6.53
C LYS A 87 -17.42 1.65 6.44
N ILE A 88 -16.54 2.57 6.84
CA ILE A 88 -16.77 4.01 6.75
C ILE A 88 -16.51 4.52 5.32
N SER A 89 -15.52 3.94 4.64
CA SER A 89 -15.08 4.31 3.30
C SER A 89 -16.09 3.90 2.22
N ALA A 90 -16.73 2.74 2.32
CA ALA A 90 -17.66 2.28 1.29
C ALA A 90 -18.83 3.26 1.03
N PRO A 91 -19.55 3.80 2.04
CA PRO A 91 -20.56 4.83 1.83
C PRO A 91 -20.02 6.13 1.24
N LYS A 92 -18.81 6.55 1.63
CA LYS A 92 -18.18 7.78 1.14
C LYS A 92 -17.77 7.66 -0.33
N LEU A 93 -17.36 6.47 -0.76
CA LEU A 93 -17.12 6.10 -2.16
C LEU A 93 -18.42 5.94 -2.97
N GLY A 94 -19.59 6.17 -2.37
CA GLY A 94 -20.89 6.05 -3.05
C GLY A 94 -21.39 4.60 -3.17
N ILE A 95 -20.76 3.65 -2.49
CA ILE A 95 -21.11 2.22 -2.57
C ILE A 95 -21.99 1.86 -1.36
N GLN A 96 -23.30 1.86 -1.56
CA GLN A 96 -24.27 1.84 -0.45
C GLN A 96 -24.74 0.46 0.03
N SER A 97 -24.58 -0.61 -0.76
CA SER A 97 -25.24 -1.90 -0.47
C SER A 97 -24.24 -3.05 -0.31
N THR A 98 -23.56 -3.41 -1.39
CA THR A 98 -22.63 -4.53 -1.45
C THR A 98 -21.43 -4.10 -2.27
N PHE A 99 -20.24 -4.25 -1.69
CA PHE A 99 -18.99 -4.01 -2.37
C PHE A 99 -18.20 -5.31 -2.46
N LYS A 100 -17.31 -5.39 -3.45
CA LYS A 100 -16.35 -6.48 -3.57
C LYS A 100 -15.01 -5.98 -3.08
N LEU A 101 -14.46 -6.63 -2.07
CA LEU A 101 -13.13 -6.31 -1.57
C LEU A 101 -12.08 -7.03 -2.41
N TYR A 102 -11.13 -6.25 -2.94
CA TYR A 102 -9.91 -6.76 -3.56
C TYR A 102 -8.72 -6.38 -2.68
N GLN A 103 -8.01 -7.41 -2.21
CA GLN A 103 -6.77 -7.32 -1.44
C GLN A 103 -5.85 -8.45 -1.90
N ASP A 104 -4.57 -8.40 -1.54
CA ASP A 104 -3.63 -9.47 -1.90
C ASP A 104 -3.90 -10.77 -1.12
N ASN A 105 -3.10 -11.81 -1.41
CA ASN A 105 -3.22 -13.11 -0.78
C ASN A 105 -2.26 -13.29 0.40
N ASP A 106 -1.79 -12.21 1.04
CA ASP A 106 -0.96 -12.32 2.26
C ASP A 106 -1.73 -13.14 3.32
N PRO A 107 -1.10 -14.15 3.95
CA PRO A 107 -1.72 -14.99 4.97
C PRO A 107 -2.50 -14.22 6.04
N LYS A 108 -2.09 -13.00 6.37
CA LYS A 108 -2.76 -12.15 7.35
C LYS A 108 -4.21 -11.80 6.95
N HIS A 109 -4.51 -11.69 5.65
CA HIS A 109 -5.86 -11.38 5.16
C HIS A 109 -6.84 -12.56 5.24
N THR A 110 -6.33 -13.78 5.40
CA THR A 110 -7.14 -15.00 5.54
C THR A 110 -7.27 -15.46 7.00
N ALA A 111 -6.59 -14.79 7.93
CA ALA A 111 -6.68 -15.10 9.35
C ALA A 111 -8.13 -14.98 9.87
N LEU A 112 -8.51 -15.85 10.82
CA LEU A 112 -9.88 -15.93 11.35
C LEU A 112 -10.38 -14.57 11.87
N ASN A 113 -9.50 -13.82 12.53
CA ASN A 113 -9.82 -12.53 13.14
C ASN A 113 -9.97 -11.40 12.10
N VAL A 114 -9.57 -11.67 10.85
CA VAL A 114 -9.45 -10.71 9.74
C VAL A 114 -10.47 -10.97 8.63
N ARG A 115 -11.01 -12.18 8.55
CA ARG A 115 -12.07 -12.49 7.59
C ARG A 115 -13.27 -11.56 7.81
N LEU A 116 -13.74 -10.91 6.75
CA LEU A 116 -14.92 -10.03 6.73
C LEU A 116 -16.20 -10.87 6.57
#